data_AF-A0A381WLC3-F1
#
_entry.id   AF-A0A381WLC3-F1
#
_cell.length_a   1.000
_cell.length_b   1.000
_cell.length_c   1.000
_cell.angle_alpha   90.00
_cell.angle_beta   90.00
_cell.angle_gamma   90.00
#
_symmetry.space_group_name_H-M   'P 1'
#
loop_
_entity.id
_entity.type
_entity.pdbx_description
1 polymer ?
#
loop_
_entity_poly.entity_id
_entity_poly.type
_entity_poly.pdbx_seq_one_letter_code
_entity_poly.pdbx_strand_id
1 'polypeptide(L)'
;MDDFIVTVFMNDDDKPSELMTFGNNPEEVIDNMVQIEAVRILCHIKRVKDSEIWDFNEELEPFRELRRMILKTNGEIRLRLALQEDS
;
A
#
# COMPACT_ATOMS: atom_id res chain seq x y z
N MET A 1 -5.44 17.20 -3.51
CA MET A 1 -5.50 16.37 -2.30
C MET A 1 -6.94 15.98 -2.09
N ASP A 2 -7.19 14.68 -2.07
CA ASP A 2 -8.49 14.06 -1.88
C ASP A 2 -8.50 13.28 -0.56
N ASP A 3 -9.71 13.02 -0.06
CA ASP A 3 -9.95 12.24 1.15
C ASP A 3 -10.16 10.78 0.79
N PHE A 4 -9.57 9.88 1.59
CA PHE A 4 -9.65 8.45 1.40
C PHE A 4 -10.00 7.74 2.71
N ILE A 5 -10.84 6.72 2.60
CA ILE A 5 -11.10 5.75 3.68
C ILE A 5 -10.36 4.48 3.31
N VAL A 6 -9.54 3.99 4.23
CA VAL A 6 -8.75 2.77 4.05
C VAL A 6 -9.19 1.73 5.04
N THR A 7 -9.50 0.53 4.55
CA THR A 7 -9.83 -0.60 5.41
C THR A 7 -8.59 -1.47 5.57
N VAL A 8 -8.18 -1.70 6.82
CA VAL A 8 -6.94 -2.41 7.16
C VAL A 8 -7.14 -3.40 8.30
N PHE A 9 -6.30 -4.42 8.38
CA PHE A 9 -6.10 -5.15 9.64
C PHE A 9 -4.87 -4.61 10.36
N MET A 10 -5.01 -4.33 11.64
CA MET A 10 -3.90 -3.92 12.49
C MET A 10 -3.17 -5.14 13.06
N ASN A 11 -1.94 -4.93 13.54
CA ASN A 11 -1.25 -5.91 14.36
C ASN A 11 -2.10 -6.18 15.59
N ASP A 12 -2.24 -7.47 15.92
CA ASP A 12 -2.97 -7.96 17.09
C ASP A 12 -4.49 -7.67 17.07
N ASP A 13 -5.07 -7.32 15.93
CA ASP A 13 -6.52 -7.23 15.74
C ASP A 13 -7.02 -8.23 14.67
N ASP A 14 -8.08 -8.95 15.01
CA ASP A 14 -8.79 -9.87 14.11
C ASP A 14 -9.94 -9.19 13.37
N LYS A 15 -10.17 -7.89 13.63
CA LYS A 15 -11.20 -7.09 12.95
C LYS A 15 -10.57 -6.03 12.06
N PRO A 16 -11.18 -5.77 10.90
CA PRO A 16 -10.76 -4.66 10.06
C PRO A 16 -11.11 -3.33 10.75
N SER A 17 -10.19 -2.38 10.63
CA SER A 17 -10.34 -0.99 11.05
C SER A 17 -10.40 -0.09 9.83
N GLU A 18 -11.23 0.96 9.90
CA GLU A 18 -11.27 2.02 8.90
C GLU A 18 -10.41 3.20 9.34
N LEU A 19 -9.53 3.67 8.46
CA LEU A 19 -8.67 4.83 8.66
C LEU A 19 -9.01 5.92 7.66
N MET A 20 -9.17 7.15 8.13
CA MET A 20 -9.21 8.32 7.27
C MET A 20 -7.79 8.75 6.93
N THR A 21 -7.52 9.01 5.65
CA THR A 21 -6.23 9.50 5.17
C THR A 21 -6.41 10.42 3.97
N PHE A 22 -5.33 11.10 3.60
CA PHE A 22 -5.35 12.10 2.55
C PHE A 22 -4.16 11.90 1.61
N GLY A 23 -4.38 12.11 0.32
CA GLY A 23 -3.35 11.95 -0.71
C GLY A 23 -3.74 12.63 -2.02
N ASN A 24 -2.80 12.74 -2.96
CA ASN A 24 -3.09 13.23 -4.31
C ASN A 24 -3.58 12.11 -5.23
N ASN A 25 -3.22 10.86 -4.93
CA ASN A 25 -3.59 9.68 -5.68
C ASN A 25 -3.59 8.44 -4.75
N PRO A 26 -4.15 7.30 -5.19
CA PRO A 26 -4.16 6.06 -4.40
C PRO A 26 -2.76 5.50 -4.09
N GLU A 27 -1.77 5.70 -4.97
CA GLU A 27 -0.40 5.21 -4.74
C GLU A 27 0.24 5.86 -3.51
N GLU A 28 0.10 7.18 -3.35
CA GLU A 28 0.54 7.90 -2.14
C GLU A 28 -0.16 7.37 -0.88
N VAL A 29 -1.44 6.98 -0.99
CA VAL A 29 -2.19 6.40 0.13
C VAL A 29 -1.64 5.02 0.50
N ILE A 30 -1.34 4.18 -0.48
CA ILE A 30 -0.69 2.87 -0.27
C ILE A 30 0.67 3.08 0.41
N ASP A 31 1.49 3.99 -0.11
CA ASP A 31 2.81 4.30 0.46
C ASP A 31 2.71 4.77 1.91
N ASN A 32 1.67 5.53 2.26
CA ASN A 32 1.40 5.91 3.64
C ASN A 32 1.05 4.69 4.50
N MET A 33 0.22 3.76 4.02
CA MET A 33 -0.12 2.54 4.76
C MET A 33 1.08 1.63 4.98
N VAL A 34 1.95 1.49 3.97
CA VAL A 34 3.21 0.74 4.09
C VAL A 34 4.09 1.30 5.21
N GLN A 35 4.04 2.61 5.46
CA GLN A 35 4.83 3.25 6.52
C GLN A 35 4.26 3.10 7.92
N ILE A 36 2.99 2.71 8.06
CA ILE A 36 2.38 2.48 9.37
C ILE A 36 2.70 1.03 9.77
N GLU A 37 3.70 0.84 10.65
CA GLU A 37 4.14 -0.48 11.14
C GLU A 37 3.00 -1.30 11.78
N ALA A 38 2.01 -0.61 12.36
CA ALA A 38 0.84 -1.26 12.96
C ALA A 38 -0.13 -1.85 11.92
N VAL A 39 -0.08 -1.45 10.65
CA VAL A 39 -0.97 -1.99 9.62
C VAL A 39 -0.41 -3.32 9.10
N ARG A 40 -1.11 -4.43 9.29
CA ARG A 40 -0.69 -5.74 8.77
C ARG A 40 -1.14 -5.96 7.33
N ILE A 41 -2.43 -5.75 7.07
CA ILE A 41 -3.09 -6.05 5.79
C ILE A 41 -3.82 -4.80 5.30
N LEU A 42 -3.65 -4.47 4.02
CA LEU A 42 -4.46 -3.46 3.32
C LEU A 42 -5.58 -4.17 2.54
N CYS A 43 -6.83 -3.94 2.92
CA CYS A 43 -7.97 -4.59 2.26
C CYS A 43 -8.40 -3.80 1.03
N HIS A 44 -8.79 -2.55 1.21
CA HIS A 44 -9.15 -1.67 0.10
C HIS A 44 -8.97 -0.20 0.49
N ILE A 45 -8.94 0.64 -0.54
CA ILE A 45 -8.94 2.10 -0.44
C ILE A 45 -10.20 2.60 -1.15
N LYS A 46 -10.94 3.51 -0.51
CA LYS A 46 -12.09 4.20 -1.10
C LYS A 46 -11.83 5.69 -1.14
N ARG A 47 -11.90 6.30 -2.32
CA ARG A 47 -11.87 7.76 -2.47
C ARG A 47 -13.23 8.35 -2.18
N VAL A 48 -13.29 9.35 -1.29
CA VAL A 48 -14.56 9.91 -0.82
C VAL A 48 -15.29 10.68 -1.91
N LYS A 49 -14.57 11.42 -2.77
CA LYS A 49 -15.17 12.37 -3.73
C LYS A 49 -16.09 11.71 -4.77
N ASP A 50 -15.77 10.50 -5.20
CA ASP A 50 -16.47 9.76 -6.26
C ASP A 50 -16.77 8.31 -5.90
N SER A 51 -16.44 7.90 -4.67
CA SER A 51 -16.63 6.52 -4.20
C SER A 51 -15.93 5.46 -5.04
N GLU A 52 -14.86 5.83 -5.77
CA GLU A 52 -14.00 4.85 -6.43
C GLU A 52 -13.29 4.00 -5.38
N ILE A 53 -13.24 2.68 -5.62
CA ILE A 53 -12.67 1.69 -4.70
C ILE A 53 -11.58 0.91 -5.43
N TRP A 54 -10.46 0.71 -4.74
CA TRP A 54 -9.39 -0.19 -5.15
C TRP A 54 -9.26 -1.30 -4.11
N ASP A 55 -9.48 -2.54 -4.53
CA ASP A 55 -9.36 -3.74 -3.70
C ASP A 55 -7.97 -4.38 -3.83
N PHE A 56 -7.39 -4.79 -2.70
CA PHE A 56 -6.06 -5.39 -2.61
C PHE A 56 -6.10 -6.71 -1.81
N ASN A 57 -6.46 -6.63 -0.53
CA ASN A 57 -6.35 -7.70 0.45
C ASN A 57 -4.93 -8.31 0.54
N GLU A 58 -3.94 -7.43 0.69
CA GLU A 58 -2.51 -7.76 0.65
C GLU A 58 -1.80 -7.46 1.99
N GLU A 59 -0.82 -8.29 2.36
CA GLU A 59 0.08 -8.03 3.48
C GLU A 59 1.09 -6.93 3.13
N LEU A 60 1.35 -6.01 4.07
CA LEU A 60 2.24 -4.87 3.82
C LEU A 60 3.72 -5.14 4.12
N GLU A 61 4.05 -6.20 4.85
CA GLU A 61 5.44 -6.49 5.23
C GLU A 61 6.39 -6.70 4.02
N PRO A 62 6.00 -7.44 2.96
CA PRO A 62 6.85 -7.57 1.78
C PRO A 62 7.21 -6.21 1.14
N PHE A 63 6.27 -5.26 1.12
CA PHE A 63 6.51 -3.91 0.60
C PHE A 63 7.46 -3.11 1.48
N ARG A 64 7.40 -3.30 2.81
CA ARG A 64 8.36 -2.69 3.75
C ARG A 64 9.76 -3.25 3.56
N GLU A 65 9.91 -4.56 3.37
CA GLU A 65 11.20 -5.18 3.08
C GLU A 65 11.81 -4.62 1.80
N LEU A 66 11.03 -4.54 0.73
CA LEU A 66 11.44 -3.91 -0.54
C LEU A 66 11.90 -2.47 -0.33
N ARG A 67 11.12 -1.67 0.42
CA ARG A 67 11.49 -0.28 0.73
C ARG A 67 12.79 -0.20 1.53
N ARG A 68 13.00 -1.07 2.53
CA ARG A 68 14.24 -1.14 3.31
C ARG A 68 15.43 -1.51 2.42
N MET A 69 15.25 -2.39 1.43
CA MET A 69 16.28 -2.73 0.45
C MET A 69 16.64 -1.54 -0.45
N ILE A 70 15.64 -0.85 -1.03
CA ILE A 70 15.84 0.35 -1.87
C ILE A 70 16.64 1.42 -1.13
N LEU A 71 16.28 1.69 0.13
CA LEU A 71 16.95 2.70 0.95
C LEU A 71 18.40 2.32 1.29
N LYS A 72 18.69 1.02 1.48
CA LYS A 72 20.06 0.54 1.72
C LYS A 72 20.95 0.62 0.47
N THR A 73 20.38 0.52 -0.73
CA THR A 73 21.13 0.57 -2.01
C THR A 73 21.17 1.97 -2.62
N ASN A 74 20.86 3.02 -1.86
CA ASN A 74 20.84 4.41 -2.34
C ASN A 74 19.93 4.63 -3.56
N GLY A 75 18.88 3.81 -3.71
CA GLY A 75 17.93 3.88 -4.84
C GLY A 75 18.35 3.13 -6.11
N GLU A 76 19.53 2.50 -6.15
CA GLU A 76 19.94 1.69 -7.29
C GLU A 76 19.32 0.29 -7.21
N ILE A 77 18.05 0.15 -7.60
CA ILE A 77 17.49 -1.15 -7.98
C ILE A 77 17.37 -1.19 -9.51
N ARG A 78 18.25 -1.98 -10.14
CA ARG A 78 18.06 -2.37 -11.55
C ARG A 78 17.00 -3.46 -11.62
N LEU A 79 15.73 -3.07 -11.58
CA LEU A 79 14.61 -3.97 -11.91
C LEU A 79 14.72 -4.36 -13.39
N ARG A 80 15.38 -5.49 -13.66
CA ARG A 80 15.31 -6.16 -14.97
C ARG A 80 14.00 -6.95 -14.99
N LEU A 81 12.91 -6.26 -15.33
CA LEU A 81 11.67 -6.94 -15.70
C LEU A 81 11.90 -7.55 -17.08
N ALA A 82 12.32 -8.82 -17.11
CA ALA A 82 12.25 -9.63 -18.31
C ALA A 82 10.77 -10.00 -18.48
N LEU A 83 10.05 -9.25 -19.30
CA LEU A 83 8.80 -9.73 -19.88
C LEU A 83 9.19 -10.92 -20.76
N GLN A 84 8.89 -12.13 -20.28
CA GLN A 84 8.89 -13.31 -21.14
C GLN A 84 7.66 -13.15 -22.04
N GLU A 85 7.86 -12.62 -23.24
CA GLU A 85 6.88 -12.76 -24.31
C GLU A 85 6.88 -14.23 -24.71
N ASP A 86 5.86 -14.97 -24.26
CA ASP A 86 5.58 -16.32 -24.74
C ASP A 86 5.46 -16.27 -26.27
N SER A 87 6.32 -17.03 -26.97
CA SER A 87 6.27 -17.29 -28.41
C SER A 87 5.67 -18.67 -28.69
#